data_AF-A0A6V7PLU3-F1
#
_entry.id   AF-A0A6V7PLU3-F1
#
_cell.length_a   1.000
_cell.length_b   1.000
_cell.length_c   1.000
_cell.angle_alpha   90.00
_cell.angle_beta   90.00
_cell.angle_gamma   90.00
#
_symmetry.space_group_name_H-M   'P 1'
#
loop_
_entity.id
_entity.type
_entity.pdbx_description
1 polymer ?
#
loop_
_entity_poly.entity_id
_entity_poly.type
_entity_poly.pdbx_seq_one_letter_code
_entity_poly.pdbx_strand_id
1 'polypeptide(L)'
;MAPKRKRCGAGTGSARLPARELDFRAPGDDAWYSVRLLLEKKDGDGDGDVGGALRVMYREFPEAYDERYYYYHHRSSSFSSPAAATASGPENKSKNLSSLKEAEEFRARFRPPSVQLQDSQCWKLQVGTTVCAARAFGDCDVRFYDAAIDSVSNIIWLSFFLFVFKKLPVR
;
A
#
# COMPACT_ATOMS: atom_id res chain seq x y z
N MET A 1 -8.05 9.40 1.17
CA MET A 1 -8.26 9.47 2.62
C MET A 1 -7.41 8.38 3.23
N ALA A 2 -6.59 8.67 4.23
CA ALA A 2 -5.74 7.65 4.87
C ALA A 2 -6.60 6.60 5.60
N PRO A 3 -6.28 5.30 5.52
CA PRO A 3 -6.91 4.30 6.37
C PRO A 3 -6.66 4.66 7.84
N LYS A 4 -7.73 4.81 8.63
CA LYS A 4 -7.65 5.05 10.08
C LYS A 4 -8.30 3.90 10.83
N ARG A 5 -7.58 3.33 11.79
CA ARG A 5 -8.13 2.29 12.67
C ARG A 5 -9.17 2.92 13.60
N LYS A 6 -10.40 2.41 13.59
CA LYS A 6 -11.49 2.91 14.47
C LYS A 6 -11.56 2.21 15.84
N ARG A 7 -10.83 1.11 16.06
CA ARG A 7 -10.80 0.41 17.35
C ARG A 7 -9.64 -0.58 17.48
N CYS A 8 -9.11 -0.74 18.69
CA CYS A 8 -8.32 -1.89 19.09
C CYS A 8 -9.25 -3.10 19.17
N GLY A 9 -9.15 -4.04 18.23
CA GLY A 9 -9.90 -5.29 18.26
C GLY A 9 -9.16 -6.35 17.45
N ALA A 10 -9.07 -7.56 18.01
CA ALA A 10 -8.45 -8.71 17.38
C ALA A 10 -9.28 -9.14 16.15
N GLY A 11 -8.72 -8.97 14.95
CA GLY A 11 -9.37 -9.37 13.70
C GLY A 11 -9.26 -10.88 13.47
N THR A 12 -10.41 -11.54 13.37
CA THR A 12 -10.53 -12.95 12.97
C THR A 12 -10.17 -13.14 11.51
N GLY A 13 -9.17 -13.98 11.25
CA GLY A 13 -8.68 -14.29 9.91
C GLY A 13 -9.70 -15.04 9.05
N SER A 14 -9.99 -14.51 7.87
CA SER A 14 -10.66 -15.26 6.79
C SER A 14 -9.59 -15.87 5.88
N ALA A 15 -9.65 -17.20 5.76
CA ALA A 15 -8.77 -18.00 4.93
C ALA A 15 -9.15 -17.84 3.45
N ARG A 16 -8.18 -17.48 2.59
CA ARG A 16 -8.08 -17.91 1.18
C ARG A 16 -6.77 -17.44 0.55
N LEU A 17 -5.95 -18.45 0.20
CA LEU A 17 -4.74 -18.51 -0.65
C LEU A 17 -3.56 -17.56 -0.30
N PRO A 18 -2.31 -18.02 -0.44
CA PRO A 18 -1.13 -17.21 -0.18
C PRO A 18 -0.92 -16.23 -1.33
N ALA A 19 -1.77 -15.21 -1.41
CA ALA A 19 -1.42 -14.00 -2.13
C ALA A 19 -0.13 -13.49 -1.47
N ARG A 20 0.96 -13.45 -2.25
CA ARG A 20 2.24 -12.90 -1.81
C ARG A 20 1.96 -11.62 -1.04
N GLU A 21 2.32 -11.62 0.23
CA GLU A 21 2.18 -10.45 1.06
C GLU A 21 3.06 -9.36 0.48
N LEU A 22 2.49 -8.17 0.30
CA LEU A 22 3.17 -7.01 -0.24
C LEU A 22 2.90 -5.83 0.66
N ASP A 23 3.84 -4.92 0.75
CA ASP A 23 3.56 -3.58 1.25
C ASP A 23 3.12 -2.70 0.08
N PHE A 24 2.06 -1.94 0.28
CA PHE A 24 1.54 -0.95 -0.65
C PHE A 24 1.64 0.45 -0.07
N ARG A 25 2.17 1.40 -0.86
CA ARG A 25 2.26 2.81 -0.51
C ARG A 25 0.94 3.52 -0.82
N ALA A 26 0.15 3.78 0.21
CA ALA A 26 -1.18 4.36 0.07
C ALA A 26 -1.10 5.82 -0.45
N PRO A 27 -1.83 6.18 -1.52
CA PRO A 27 -1.79 7.54 -2.08
C PRO A 27 -2.32 8.64 -1.15
N GLY A 28 -3.02 8.27 -0.07
CA GLY A 28 -3.65 9.24 0.83
C GLY A 28 -2.69 9.85 1.85
N ASP A 29 -1.65 9.13 2.24
CA ASP A 29 -0.72 9.54 3.30
C ASP A 29 0.72 9.08 3.11
N ASP A 30 1.01 8.41 1.98
CA ASP A 30 2.30 7.83 1.62
C ASP A 30 2.86 6.85 2.65
N ALA A 31 2.00 6.29 3.51
CA ALA A 31 2.37 5.23 4.43
C ALA A 31 2.35 3.87 3.73
N TRP A 32 3.23 2.98 4.18
CA TRP A 32 3.25 1.59 3.77
C TRP A 32 2.26 0.77 4.61
N TYR A 33 1.44 -0.02 3.92
CA TYR A 33 0.49 -0.95 4.53
C TYR A 33 0.62 -2.34 3.93
N SER A 34 0.51 -3.37 4.76
CA SER A 34 0.49 -4.75 4.26
C SER A 34 -0.85 -5.05 3.59
N VAL A 35 -0.78 -5.50 2.34
CA VAL A 35 -1.94 -5.77 1.49
C VAL A 35 -1.92 -7.18 0.91
N ARG A 36 -3.09 -7.59 0.43
CA ARG A 36 -3.27 -8.71 -0.47
C ARG A 36 -3.87 -8.20 -1.78
N LEU A 37 -3.53 -8.85 -2.88
CA LEU A 37 -4.06 -8.50 -4.20
C LEU A 37 -5.04 -9.57 -4.67
N LEU A 38 -6.16 -9.14 -5.24
CA LEU A 38 -7.13 -10.00 -5.92
C LEU A 38 -7.40 -9.44 -7.31
N LEU A 39 -7.26 -10.28 -8.33
CA LEU A 39 -7.68 -9.96 -9.69
C LEU A 39 -9.13 -10.39 -9.87
N GLU A 40 -10.04 -9.42 -9.92
CA GLU A 40 -11.46 -9.59 -10.19
C GLU A 40 -11.67 -9.48 -11.71
N LYS A 41 -11.94 -10.61 -12.38
CA LYS A 41 -12.35 -10.59 -13.79
C LYS A 41 -13.81 -10.24 -13.88
N LYS A 42 -14.19 -9.42 -14.85
CA LYS A 42 -15.60 -9.26 -15.21
C LYS A 42 -15.95 -10.40 -16.15
N ASP A 43 -16.84 -11.29 -15.72
CA ASP A 43 -17.39 -12.30 -16.61
C ASP A 43 -18.20 -11.56 -17.67
N GLY A 44 -17.70 -11.60 -18.91
CA GLY A 44 -18.28 -10.85 -20.02
C GLY A 44 -19.65 -11.41 -20.39
N ASP A 45 -20.67 -10.57 -20.28
CA ASP A 45 -21.99 -10.83 -20.85
C ASP A 45 -21.93 -10.58 -22.36
N GLY A 46 -21.36 -11.54 -23.10
CA GLY A 46 -21.55 -11.69 -24.55
C GLY A 46 -20.98 -10.64 -25.52
N ASP A 47 -20.54 -9.44 -25.09
CA ASP A 47 -20.10 -8.38 -26.02
C ASP A 47 -18.75 -7.76 -25.63
N GLY A 48 -17.67 -8.35 -26.16
CA GLY A 48 -16.41 -7.69 -26.52
C GLY A 48 -15.52 -7.02 -25.46
N ASP A 49 -16.03 -6.56 -24.31
CA ASP A 49 -15.28 -5.79 -23.31
C ASP A 49 -14.62 -6.72 -22.29
N VAL A 50 -13.37 -7.07 -22.55
CA VAL A 50 -12.55 -7.85 -21.60
C VAL A 50 -11.93 -6.85 -20.62
N GLY A 51 -12.72 -6.42 -19.64
CA GLY A 51 -12.30 -5.58 -18.53
C GLY A 51 -12.17 -6.36 -17.22
N GLY A 52 -11.45 -5.79 -16.26
CA GLY A 52 -11.37 -6.34 -14.92
C GLY A 52 -11.03 -5.27 -13.88
N ALA A 53 -10.95 -5.69 -12.62
CA ALA A 53 -10.49 -4.86 -11.53
C ALA A 53 -9.38 -5.58 -10.74
N LEU A 54 -8.33 -4.85 -10.39
CA LEU A 54 -7.38 -5.27 -9.37
C LEU A 54 -7.83 -4.66 -8.04
N ARG A 55 -8.15 -5.52 -7.07
CA ARG A 55 -8.53 -5.13 -5.72
C ARG A 55 -7.32 -5.23 -4.79
N VAL A 56 -7.00 -4.11 -4.14
CA VAL A 56 -5.97 -3.98 -3.11
C VAL A 56 -6.66 -4.07 -1.75
N MET A 57 -6.41 -5.17 -1.04
CA MET A 57 -7.07 -5.49 0.23
C MET A 57 -6.12 -5.22 1.40
N TYR A 58 -6.47 -4.28 2.27
CA TYR A 58 -5.63 -3.90 3.41
C TYR A 58 -5.84 -4.89 4.57
N ARG A 59 -4.79 -5.58 5.04
CA ARG A 59 -4.95 -6.72 5.97
C ARG A 59 -5.60 -6.39 7.31
N GLU A 60 -5.31 -5.21 7.85
CA GLU A 60 -5.78 -4.79 9.18
C GLU A 60 -7.02 -3.90 9.13
N PHE A 61 -7.60 -3.75 7.94
CA PHE A 61 -8.71 -2.85 7.70
C PHE A 61 -9.90 -3.63 7.10
N PRO A 62 -11.14 -3.20 7.40
CA PRO A 62 -12.32 -3.75 6.76
C PRO A 62 -12.28 -3.59 5.24
N GLU A 63 -12.97 -4.47 4.52
CA GLU A 63 -13.09 -4.45 3.05
C GLU A 63 -13.61 -3.13 2.48
N ALA A 64 -14.29 -2.31 3.30
CA ALA A 64 -14.72 -0.95 2.93
C ALA A 64 -13.55 0.00 2.62
N TYR A 65 -12.32 -0.34 3.02
CA TYR A 65 -11.11 0.41 2.71
C TYR A 65 -10.36 -0.14 1.50
N ASP A 66 -10.82 -1.26 0.91
CA ASP A 66 -10.15 -1.84 -0.24
C ASP A 66 -10.22 -0.91 -1.44
N GLU A 67 -9.08 -0.73 -2.12
CA GLU A 67 -9.03 0.08 -3.33
C GLU A 67 -9.20 -0.81 -4.55
N ARG A 68 -10.10 -0.41 -5.47
CA ARG A 68 -10.30 -1.09 -6.76
C ARG A 68 -9.72 -0.26 -7.90
N TYR A 69 -8.91 -0.92 -8.70
CA TYR A 69 -8.23 -0.37 -9.87
C TYR A 69 -8.73 -1.07 -11.12
N TYR A 70 -9.52 -0.38 -11.92
CA TYR A 70 -10.10 -0.94 -13.15
C TYR A 70 -9.08 -0.87 -14.29
N TYR A 71 -9.06 -1.91 -15.11
CA TYR A 71 -8.26 -1.96 -16.33
C TYR A 71 -9.12 -2.51 -17.48
N TYR A 72 -8.78 -2.10 -18.70
CA TYR A 72 -9.43 -2.54 -19.93
C TYR A 72 -8.38 -3.22 -20.82
N HIS A 73 -8.74 -4.34 -21.43
CA HIS A 73 -7.93 -4.87 -22.52
C HIS A 73 -8.30 -4.14 -23.81
N HIS A 74 -7.39 -3.28 -24.29
CA HIS A 74 -7.47 -2.82 -25.67
C HIS A 74 -7.27 -4.04 -26.59
N ARG A 75 -8.37 -4.61 -27.08
CA ARG A 75 -8.31 -5.41 -28.30
C ARG A 75 -7.90 -4.44 -29.39
N SER A 76 -6.82 -4.77 -30.11
CA SER A 76 -6.36 -4.01 -31.26
C SER A 76 -7.43 -4.02 -32.35
N SER A 77 -8.45 -3.19 -32.23
CA SER A 77 -9.39 -2.85 -33.28
C SER A 77 -9.79 -1.40 -33.07
N SER A 78 -9.31 -0.56 -33.96
CA SER A 78 -9.72 0.83 -34.16
C SER A 78 -11.23 1.01 -34.02
N PHE A 79 -11.73 1.58 -32.91
CA PHE A 79 -12.79 2.59 -32.90
C PHE A 79 -13.13 3.08 -31.47
N SER A 80 -13.24 4.41 -31.34
CA SER A 80 -13.96 5.22 -30.34
C SER A 80 -13.90 4.86 -28.84
N SER A 81 -13.25 5.76 -28.09
CA SER A 81 -13.46 6.02 -26.67
C SER A 81 -14.94 6.30 -26.36
N PRO A 82 -15.58 5.64 -25.38
CA PRO A 82 -16.86 6.10 -24.87
C PRO A 82 -16.66 7.02 -23.66
N ALA A 83 -17.48 8.05 -23.66
CA ALA A 83 -17.53 9.15 -22.72
C ALA A 83 -17.81 8.71 -21.28
N ALA A 84 -17.28 9.54 -20.37
CA ALA A 84 -17.56 9.60 -18.94
C ALA A 84 -18.98 9.16 -18.55
N ALA A 85 -19.08 8.05 -17.84
CA ALA A 85 -20.27 7.68 -17.08
C ALA A 85 -20.18 8.28 -15.66
N THR A 86 -20.94 9.35 -15.44
CA THR A 86 -21.20 9.95 -14.12
C THR A 86 -22.19 9.07 -13.36
N ALA A 87 -21.80 8.52 -12.20
CA ALA A 87 -22.73 7.89 -11.26
C ALA A 87 -22.37 8.24 -9.82
N SER A 88 -23.34 8.83 -9.12
CA SER A 88 -23.34 9.29 -7.74
C SER A 88 -23.71 8.18 -6.75
N GLY A 89 -22.89 7.96 -5.71
CA GLY A 89 -23.13 7.01 -4.61
C GLY A 89 -21.81 6.57 -3.97
N PRO A 90 -21.78 6.14 -2.69
CA PRO A 90 -20.76 6.51 -1.70
C PRO A 90 -19.34 6.20 -2.18
N GLU A 91 -18.45 7.17 -1.94
CA GLU A 91 -17.14 7.39 -2.56
C GLU A 91 -16.14 6.22 -2.45
N ASN A 92 -16.36 5.15 -3.20
CA ASN A 92 -15.32 4.17 -3.51
C ASN A 92 -14.51 4.70 -4.71
N LYS A 93 -13.32 5.24 -4.39
CA LYS A 93 -12.42 5.91 -5.32
C LYS A 93 -11.90 4.93 -6.38
N SER A 94 -12.66 4.79 -7.45
CA SER A 94 -12.36 3.92 -8.58
C SER A 94 -11.32 4.62 -9.48
N LYS A 95 -10.18 3.97 -9.73
CA LYS A 95 -9.12 4.52 -10.62
C LYS A 95 -8.99 3.63 -11.85
N ASN A 96 -8.80 4.25 -13.00
CA ASN A 96 -8.56 3.53 -14.25
C ASN A 96 -7.05 3.52 -14.57
N LEU A 97 -6.51 2.35 -14.92
CA LEU A 97 -5.15 2.20 -15.45
C LEU A 97 -5.23 2.12 -16.98
N SER A 98 -5.17 3.28 -17.63
CA SER A 98 -5.32 3.40 -19.09
C SER A 98 -3.99 3.48 -19.84
N SER A 99 -2.94 3.95 -19.15
CA SER A 99 -1.61 4.16 -19.73
C SER A 99 -0.54 3.25 -19.11
N LEU A 100 0.47 2.89 -19.92
CA LEU A 100 1.65 2.15 -19.45
C LEU A 100 2.35 2.89 -18.31
N LYS A 101 2.46 4.22 -18.40
CA LYS A 101 3.08 5.05 -17.37
C LYS A 101 2.32 4.97 -16.04
N GLU A 102 0.99 5.02 -16.09
CA GLU A 102 0.14 4.88 -14.90
C GLU A 102 0.31 3.50 -14.26
N ALA A 103 0.42 2.45 -15.09
CA ALA A 103 0.65 1.10 -14.61
C ALA A 103 2.03 0.94 -13.96
N GLU A 104 3.08 1.57 -14.51
CA GLU A 104 4.42 1.57 -13.92
C GLU A 104 4.47 2.34 -12.59
N GLU A 105 3.87 3.54 -12.54
CA GLU A 105 3.76 4.32 -11.31
C GLU A 105 2.95 3.58 -10.24
N PHE A 106 1.90 2.87 -10.65
CA PHE A 106 1.12 2.03 -9.76
C PHE A 106 1.92 0.83 -9.25
N ARG A 107 2.65 0.15 -10.13
CA ARG A 107 3.55 -0.95 -9.77
C ARG A 107 4.63 -0.50 -8.78
N ALA A 108 5.17 0.71 -8.94
CA ALA A 108 6.19 1.29 -8.06
C ALA A 108 5.70 1.53 -6.61
N ARG A 109 4.38 1.48 -6.38
CA ARG A 109 3.80 1.56 -5.02
C ARG A 109 3.81 0.23 -4.28
N PHE A 110 4.20 -0.87 -4.92
CA PHE A 110 4.31 -2.16 -4.26
C PHE A 110 5.78 -2.50 -3.98
N ARG A 111 6.04 -3.08 -2.83
CA ARG A 111 7.33 -3.67 -2.49
C ARG A 111 7.14 -4.99 -1.74
N PRO A 112 8.17 -5.86 -1.71
CA PRO A 112 8.21 -6.95 -0.74
C PRO A 112 8.11 -6.43 0.69
N PRO A 113 7.52 -7.19 1.63
CA PRO A 113 7.42 -6.79 3.02
C PRO A 113 8.79 -6.45 3.61
N SER A 114 8.84 -5.39 4.42
CA SER A 114 10.08 -5.00 5.10
C SER A 114 10.55 -6.09 6.06
N VAL A 115 11.84 -6.39 6.05
CA VAL A 115 12.42 -7.37 6.99
C VAL A 115 12.56 -6.72 8.37
N GLN A 116 12.05 -7.40 9.39
CA GLN A 116 12.20 -6.95 10.77
C GLN A 116 13.67 -7.04 11.20
N LEU A 117 14.20 -5.90 11.63
CA LEU A 117 15.52 -5.82 12.24
C LEU A 117 15.44 -6.31 13.69
N GLN A 118 16.30 -7.25 14.05
CA GLN A 118 16.41 -7.75 15.41
C GLN A 118 17.36 -6.87 16.24
N ASP A 119 17.20 -6.88 17.57
CA ASP A 119 18.08 -6.13 18.48
C ASP A 119 19.55 -6.53 18.32
N SER A 120 19.83 -7.83 18.10
CA SER A 120 21.20 -8.31 17.85
C SER A 120 21.80 -7.84 16.52
N GLN A 121 21.00 -7.19 15.68
CA GLN A 121 21.39 -6.66 14.38
C GLN A 121 21.39 -5.12 14.35
N CYS A 122 20.96 -4.44 15.42
CA CYS A 122 20.83 -2.98 15.41
C CYS A 122 22.17 -2.26 15.26
N TRP A 123 23.29 -2.89 15.65
CA TRP A 123 24.64 -2.38 15.42
C TRP A 123 25.04 -2.31 13.93
N LYS A 124 24.33 -3.03 13.04
CA LYS A 124 24.57 -2.96 11.58
C LYS A 124 24.02 -1.69 10.94
N LEU A 125 23.15 -0.98 11.65
CA LEU A 125 22.56 0.26 11.16
C LEU A 125 23.52 1.43 11.31
N GLN A 126 23.74 2.15 10.23
CA GLN A 126 24.58 3.35 10.20
C GLN A 126 23.78 4.57 9.75
N VAL A 127 24.27 5.76 10.09
CA VAL A 127 23.73 7.04 9.57
C VAL A 127 23.67 6.97 8.03
N GLY A 128 22.56 7.43 7.46
CA GLY A 128 22.24 7.35 6.03
C GLY A 128 21.54 6.05 5.60
N THR A 129 21.52 5.01 6.44
CA THR A 129 20.78 3.76 6.11
C THR A 129 19.29 4.06 5.98
N THR A 130 18.68 3.63 4.88
CA THR A 130 17.23 3.74 4.68
C THR A 130 16.54 2.56 5.34
N VAL A 131 15.53 2.86 6.15
CA VAL A 131 14.73 1.89 6.89
C VAL A 131 13.24 2.17 6.72
N CYS A 132 12.42 1.16 7.00
CA CYS A 132 10.98 1.32 7.20
C CYS A 132 10.74 1.70 8.68
N ALA A 133 10.46 2.96 8.95
CA ALA A 133 10.28 3.49 10.31
C ALA A 133 8.80 3.59 10.66
N ALA A 134 8.45 3.12 11.87
CA ALA A 134 7.14 3.30 12.45
C ALA A 134 7.01 4.71 13.06
N ARG A 135 5.89 5.38 12.80
CA ARG A 135 5.51 6.65 13.42
C ARG A 135 4.10 6.54 13.99
N ALA A 136 3.99 6.79 15.29
CA ALA A 136 2.69 6.83 15.98
C ALA A 136 2.04 8.22 15.82
N PHE A 137 0.72 8.22 15.62
CA PHE A 137 -0.17 9.37 15.59
C PHE A 137 -1.28 9.15 16.63
N GLY A 138 -1.07 9.61 17.86
CA GLY A 138 -1.95 9.24 18.97
C GLY A 138 -1.86 7.75 19.30
N ASP A 139 -2.82 7.23 20.05
CA ASP A 139 -2.65 5.97 20.79
C ASP A 139 -2.81 4.69 19.95
N CYS A 140 -3.34 4.77 18.73
CA CYS A 140 -3.73 3.59 17.93
C CYS A 140 -3.48 3.71 16.41
N ASP A 141 -2.78 4.74 15.96
CA ASP A 141 -2.48 4.96 14.55
C ASP A 141 -0.97 4.94 14.36
N VAL A 142 -0.42 3.74 14.14
CA VAL A 142 0.98 3.55 13.78
C VAL A 142 1.06 3.40 12.28
N ARG A 143 1.91 4.21 11.64
CA ARG A 143 2.13 4.22 10.19
C ARG A 143 3.59 4.01 9.89
N PHE A 144 3.86 3.40 8.75
CA PHE A 144 5.21 3.03 8.33
C PHE A 144 5.66 3.89 7.15
N TYR A 145 6.88 4.42 7.22
CA TYR A 145 7.44 5.31 6.20
C TYR A 145 8.88 4.95 5.88
N ASP A 146 9.33 5.31 4.68
CA ASP A 146 10.75 5.31 4.38
C ASP A 146 11.43 6.49 5.09
N ALA A 147 12.49 6.17 5.83
CA ALA A 147 13.27 7.16 6.55
C ALA A 147 14.76 6.80 6.49
N ALA A 148 15.61 7.82 6.51
CA ALA A 148 17.04 7.63 6.69
C ALA A 148 17.40 7.83 8.17
N ILE A 149 18.36 7.05 8.66
CA ILE A 149 18.96 7.28 9.98
C ILE A 149 19.77 8.56 9.92
N ASP A 150 19.36 9.56 10.68
CA ASP A 150 19.98 10.88 10.72
C ASP A 150 21.10 10.93 11.76
N SER A 151 20.86 10.34 12.94
CA SER A 151 21.88 10.20 13.99
C SER A 151 21.62 8.97 14.86
N VAL A 152 22.69 8.46 15.47
CA VAL A 152 22.66 7.35 16.44
C VAL A 152 23.22 7.87 17.75
N SER A 153 22.38 7.96 18.78
CA SER A 153 22.81 8.38 20.12
C SER A 153 23.08 7.13 20.97
N ASN A 154 24.30 7.02 21.49
CA ASN A 154 24.66 5.98 22.44
C ASN A 154 24.28 6.47 23.84
N ILE A 155 23.19 5.96 24.40
CA ILE A 155 22.83 6.23 25.79
C ILE A 155 23.59 5.22 26.64
N ILE A 156 24.79 5.63 27.06
CA ILE A 156 25.84 4.81 27.71
C ILE A 156 25.35 4.14 29.02
N TRP A 157 24.17 4.51 29.53
CA TRP A 157 23.59 3.97 30.77
C TRP A 157 22.50 2.90 30.59
N LEU A 158 22.01 2.64 29.37
CA LEU A 158 20.87 1.74 29.15
C LEU A 158 21.10 0.61 28.13
N SER A 159 22.28 0.50 27.52
CA SER A 159 22.54 -0.47 26.43
C SER A 159 21.57 -0.36 25.22
N PHE A 160 20.84 0.74 25.10
CA PHE A 160 19.91 1.01 24.00
C PHE A 160 20.50 2.05 23.03
N PHE A 161 20.44 1.76 21.73
CA PHE A 161 20.69 2.74 20.68
C PHE A 161 19.43 3.54 20.42
N LEU A 162 19.50 4.86 20.55
CA LEU A 162 18.43 5.75 20.11
C LEU A 162 18.72 6.21 18.68
N PHE A 163 17.86 5.81 17.74
CA PHE A 163 17.94 6.21 16.34
C PHE A 163 17.02 7.42 16.08
N VAL A 164 17.58 8.49 15.52
CA VAL A 164 16.79 9.61 14.99
C VAL A 164 16.58 9.37 13.50
N PHE A 165 15.32 9.43 13.06
CA PHE A 165 14.93 9.17 11.68
C PHE A 165 14.49 10.45 10.97
N LYS A 166 15.00 10.66 9.76
CA LYS A 166 14.54 11.71 8.86
C LYS A 166 13.66 11.09 7.78
N LYS A 167 12.38 11.50 7.73
CA LYS A 167 11.45 11.04 6.69
C LYS A 167 12.00 11.42 5.30
N LEU A 168 12.06 10.44 4.39
CA LEU A 168 12.50 10.70 3.02
C LEU A 168 11.35 11.29 2.20
N PRO A 169 11.65 12.22 1.27
CA PRO A 169 10.65 12.70 0.32
C PRO A 169 10.20 11.56 -0.59
N VAL A 170 8.94 11.64 -1.02
CA VAL A 170 8.34 10.69 -1.95
C VAL A 170 9.05 10.85 -3.30
N ARG A 171 9.66 9.77 -3.79
CA ARG A 171 10.14 9.65 -5.17
C ARG A 171 8.98 9.34 -6.11
#